data_AF-Q0JCJ2-F1
#
_entry.id   AF-Q0JCJ2-F1
#
_cell.length_a   1.000
_cell.length_b   1.000
_cell.length_c   1.000
_cell.angle_alpha   90.00
_cell.angle_beta   90.00
_cell.angle_gamma   90.00
#
_symmetry.space_group_name_H-M   'P 1'
#
loop_
_entity.id
_entity.type
_entity.pdbx_description
1 polymer ?
#
loop_
_entity_poly.entity_id
_entity_poly.type
_entity_poly.pdbx_seq_one_letter_code
_entity_poly.pdbx_strand_id
1 'polypeptide(L)'
;DERDQTLNQLLTEMDGFDSDMKVIVMAATNRPKALDPALCRPGRFSRKVLVGVPDLEGRRNILAVHLRDVPLEEDPEIICDLVASLTPGLVGADLANIVNEAALLAARRGGNTVAREDIMDAIEREKYGVNGRQENADSERQGLTKLFPWLPKPGNRPTNPDDIGGVMGYHTLS
;
A
#
# COMPACT_ATOMS: atom_id res chain seq x y z
N ASP A 1 -37.25 15.46 7.26
CA ASP A 1 -37.46 16.71 8.04
C ASP A 1 -36.15 17.37 8.43
N GLU A 2 -35.48 16.99 9.53
CA GLU A 2 -34.21 17.67 9.96
C GLU A 2 -33.11 17.61 8.90
N ARG A 3 -32.94 16.44 8.25
CA ARG A 3 -31.98 16.26 7.15
C ARG A 3 -32.28 17.18 5.98
N ASP A 4 -33.55 17.32 5.62
CA ASP A 4 -33.99 18.14 4.50
C ASP A 4 -33.86 19.62 4.85
N GLN A 5 -34.15 20.00 6.09
CA GLN A 5 -33.95 21.36 6.60
C GLN A 5 -32.46 21.75 6.58
N THR A 6 -31.58 20.86 7.05
CA THR A 6 -30.13 21.08 7.02
C THR A 6 -29.61 21.23 5.59
N LEU A 7 -30.10 20.38 4.68
CA LEU A 7 -29.75 20.46 3.26
C LEU A 7 -30.23 21.77 2.65
N ASN A 8 -31.50 22.14 2.87
CA ASN A 8 -32.06 23.38 2.34
C ASN A 8 -31.31 24.61 2.86
N GLN A 9 -30.92 24.62 4.13
CA GLN A 9 -30.10 25.70 4.67
C GLN A 9 -28.75 25.78 3.95
N LEU A 10 -28.06 24.65 3.79
CA LEU A 10 -26.78 24.62 3.05
C LEU A 10 -26.95 25.16 1.63
N LEU A 11 -28.02 24.79 0.94
CA LEU A 11 -28.32 25.28 -0.41
C LEU A 11 -28.54 26.80 -0.44
N THR A 12 -29.27 27.36 0.54
CA THR A 12 -29.49 28.80 0.67
C THR A 12 -28.18 29.56 0.94
N GLU A 13 -27.32 29.06 1.83
CA GLU A 13 -26.02 29.69 2.10
C GLU A 13 -25.09 29.62 0.89
N MET A 14 -25.12 28.52 0.12
CA MET A 14 -24.32 28.39 -1.10
C MET A 14 -24.74 29.38 -2.19
N ASP A 15 -26.04 29.66 -2.30
CA ASP A 15 -26.57 30.65 -3.25
C ASP A 15 -26.36 32.10 -2.73
N GLY A 16 -26.06 32.28 -1.44
CA GLY A 16 -26.02 33.57 -0.74
C GLY A 16 -24.70 34.34 -0.84
N PHE A 17 -23.67 33.82 -1.51
CA PHE A 17 -22.44 34.58 -1.73
C PHE A 17 -22.68 35.71 -2.74
N ASP A 18 -22.38 36.95 -2.36
CA ASP A 18 -22.36 38.09 -3.28
C ASP A 18 -21.35 37.86 -4.41
N SER A 19 -21.64 38.38 -5.61
CA SER A 19 -20.75 38.26 -6.79
C SER A 19 -19.36 38.87 -6.58
N ASP A 20 -19.22 39.76 -5.61
CA ASP A 20 -17.96 40.41 -5.26
C ASP A 20 -17.04 39.51 -4.41
N MET A 21 -17.59 38.43 -3.84
CA MET A 21 -16.82 37.47 -3.07
C MET A 21 -16.16 36.42 -3.98
N LYS A 22 -14.84 36.39 -4.02
CA LYS A 22 -14.05 35.39 -4.76
C LYS A 22 -13.91 34.07 -3.99
N VAL A 23 -15.03 33.43 -3.66
CA VAL A 23 -15.06 32.16 -2.91
C VAL A 23 -15.19 30.98 -3.89
N ILE A 24 -14.35 29.97 -3.70
CA ILE A 24 -14.44 28.68 -4.42
C ILE A 24 -14.82 27.63 -3.39
N VAL A 25 -15.95 26.94 -3.62
CA VAL A 25 -16.41 25.85 -2.76
C VAL A 25 -15.99 24.51 -3.37
N MET A 26 -15.22 23.72 -2.62
CA MET A 26 -14.85 22.35 -2.98
C MET A 26 -15.40 21.36 -1.96
N ALA A 27 -15.85 20.21 -2.44
CA ALA A 27 -16.34 19.12 -1.61
C ALA A 27 -15.77 17.78 -2.11
N ALA A 28 -15.55 16.84 -1.18
CA ALA A 28 -15.10 15.49 -1.49
C ALA A 28 -16.13 14.47 -0.98
N THR A 29 -16.40 13.42 -1.75
CA THR A 29 -17.28 12.33 -1.33
C THR A 29 -16.85 11.00 -1.93
N ASN A 30 -16.86 9.95 -1.10
CA ASN A 30 -16.67 8.57 -1.55
C ASN A 30 -18.00 7.94 -2.02
N ARG A 31 -19.13 8.68 -1.92
CA ARG A 31 -20.49 8.21 -2.22
C ARG A 31 -21.25 9.21 -3.10
N PRO A 32 -20.82 9.44 -4.35
CA PRO A 32 -21.47 10.41 -5.24
C PRO A 32 -22.93 10.08 -5.56
N LYS A 33 -23.30 8.78 -5.54
CA LYS A 33 -24.69 8.34 -5.78
C LYS A 33 -25.65 8.64 -4.62
N ALA A 34 -25.12 8.91 -3.42
CA ALA A 34 -25.92 9.23 -2.24
C ALA A 34 -26.16 10.74 -2.07
N LEU A 35 -25.56 11.57 -2.95
CA LEU A 35 -25.76 13.02 -2.95
C LEU A 35 -27.14 13.38 -3.46
N ASP A 36 -27.75 14.38 -2.83
CA ASP A 36 -28.98 14.97 -3.32
C ASP A 36 -28.73 15.64 -4.70
N PRO A 37 -29.52 15.34 -5.74
CA PRO A 37 -29.39 15.97 -7.05
C PRO A 37 -29.44 17.50 -7.04
N ALA A 38 -30.12 18.13 -6.06
CA ALA A 38 -30.22 19.57 -5.92
C ALA A 38 -28.87 20.25 -5.64
N LEU A 39 -27.91 19.53 -5.03
CA LEU A 39 -26.54 20.00 -4.82
C LEU A 39 -25.75 20.06 -6.13
N CYS A 40 -26.09 19.21 -7.11
CA CYS A 40 -25.38 19.08 -8.38
C CYS A 40 -25.91 20.02 -9.49
N ARG A 41 -26.88 20.89 -9.19
CA ARG A 41 -27.44 21.83 -10.18
C ARG A 41 -26.41 22.92 -10.54
N PRO A 42 -26.55 23.56 -11.72
CA PRO A 42 -25.74 24.73 -12.09
C PRO A 42 -25.71 25.79 -10.97
N GLY A 43 -24.56 26.43 -10.77
CA GLY A 43 -24.33 27.40 -9.67
C GLY A 43 -23.82 26.78 -8.36
N ARG A 44 -24.01 25.47 -8.15
CA ARG A 44 -23.59 24.75 -6.93
C ARG A 44 -22.45 23.78 -7.22
N PHE A 45 -22.52 22.52 -6.79
CA PHE A 45 -21.55 21.47 -7.15
C PHE A 45 -21.76 20.94 -8.58
N SER A 46 -21.71 21.88 -9.53
CA SER A 46 -21.89 21.64 -10.96
C SER A 46 -20.69 20.94 -11.59
N ARG A 47 -19.46 21.27 -11.14
CA ARG A 47 -18.22 20.63 -11.60
C ARG A 47 -17.92 19.40 -10.74
N LYS A 48 -17.67 18.28 -11.43
CA LYS A 48 -17.32 17.00 -10.79
C LYS A 48 -15.95 16.57 -11.30
N VAL A 49 -15.05 16.33 -10.36
CA VAL A 49 -13.72 15.79 -10.64
C VAL A 49 -13.63 14.42 -9.99
N LEU A 50 -13.40 13.40 -10.80
CA LEU A 50 -13.16 12.05 -10.30
C LEU A 50 -11.68 11.92 -9.95
N VAL A 51 -11.39 11.64 -8.68
CA VAL A 51 -10.05 11.25 -8.24
C VAL A 51 -9.98 9.73 -8.32
N GLY A 52 -9.29 9.23 -9.34
CA GLY A 52 -9.07 7.80 -9.56
C GLY A 52 -7.82 7.27 -8.84
N VAL A 53 -7.51 6.00 -9.10
CA VAL A 53 -6.23 5.40 -8.72
C VAL A 53 -5.10 6.09 -9.49
N PRO A 54 -3.98 6.45 -8.84
CA PRO A 54 -2.88 7.15 -9.50
C PRO A 54 -2.17 6.27 -10.54
N ASP A 55 -1.84 6.88 -11.68
CA ASP A 55 -0.95 6.28 -12.67
C ASP A 55 0.52 6.34 -12.21
N LEU A 56 1.45 5.91 -13.05
CA LEU A 56 2.88 5.88 -12.70
C LEU A 56 3.41 7.26 -12.25
N GLU A 57 3.07 8.32 -12.98
CA GLU A 57 3.50 9.68 -12.68
C GLU A 57 2.82 10.21 -11.41
N GLY A 58 1.51 9.97 -11.26
CA GLY A 58 0.77 10.28 -10.05
C GLY A 58 1.36 9.61 -8.82
N ARG A 59 1.78 8.34 -8.91
CA ARG A 59 2.44 7.64 -7.81
C ARG A 59 3.78 8.29 -7.45
N ARG A 60 4.60 8.67 -8.43
CA ARG A 60 5.86 9.42 -8.17
C ARG A 60 5.59 10.72 -7.45
N ASN A 61 4.62 11.51 -7.90
CA ASN A 61 4.28 12.79 -7.29
C ASN A 61 3.80 12.62 -5.83
N ILE A 62 3.02 11.58 -5.56
CA ILE A 62 2.61 11.24 -4.19
C ILE A 62 3.81 10.83 -3.34
N LEU A 63 4.69 9.96 -3.86
CA LEU A 63 5.90 9.52 -3.18
C LEU A 63 6.83 10.68 -2.86
N ALA A 64 7.01 11.63 -3.79
CA ALA A 64 7.83 12.83 -3.57
C ALA A 64 7.32 13.70 -2.41
N VAL A 65 6.00 13.69 -2.14
CA VAL A 65 5.43 14.37 -0.97
C VAL A 65 5.77 13.60 0.31
N HIS A 66 5.58 12.28 0.31
CA HIS A 66 5.81 11.44 1.51
C HIS A 66 7.28 11.23 1.85
N LEU A 67 8.19 11.29 0.86
CA LEU A 67 9.63 11.11 1.02
C LEU A 67 10.38 12.43 1.33
N ARG A 68 9.69 13.58 1.27
CA ARG A 68 10.33 14.91 1.38
C ARG A 68 11.23 15.08 2.60
N ASP A 69 10.76 14.60 3.76
CA ASP A 69 11.45 14.74 5.04
C ASP A 69 12.04 13.41 5.55
N VAL A 70 12.10 12.39 4.67
CA VAL A 70 12.64 11.08 5.02
C VAL A 70 14.13 11.04 4.65
N PRO A 71 15.04 10.76 5.60
CA PRO A 71 16.45 10.61 5.29
C PRO A 71 16.67 9.34 4.48
N LEU A 72 17.03 9.47 3.21
CA LEU A 72 17.29 8.36 2.29
C LEU A 72 18.79 8.15 2.10
N GLU A 73 19.21 6.90 1.90
CA GLU A 73 20.61 6.59 1.49
C GLU A 73 20.86 6.93 0.02
N GLU A 74 19.81 6.90 -0.80
CA GLU A 74 19.85 7.17 -2.23
C GLU A 74 19.08 8.42 -2.61
N ASP A 75 19.27 8.86 -3.85
CA ASP A 75 18.56 10.01 -4.41
C ASP A 75 17.03 9.79 -4.32
N PRO A 76 16.27 10.76 -3.77
CA PRO A 76 14.81 10.65 -3.64
C PRO A 76 14.09 10.34 -4.95
N GLU A 77 14.57 10.85 -6.09
CA GLU A 77 13.96 10.61 -7.40
C GLU A 77 14.11 9.14 -7.82
N ILE A 78 15.28 8.54 -7.55
CA ILE A 78 15.55 7.11 -7.81
C ILE A 78 14.62 6.23 -6.96
N ILE A 79 14.41 6.59 -5.68
CA ILE A 79 13.49 5.87 -4.80
C ILE A 79 12.04 6.04 -5.26
N CYS A 80 11.63 7.25 -5.67
CA CYS A 80 10.30 7.49 -6.23
C CYS A 80 10.04 6.62 -7.48
N ASP A 81 11.00 6.55 -8.41
CA ASP A 81 10.93 5.72 -9.60
C ASP A 81 10.82 4.23 -9.27
N LEU A 82 11.66 3.76 -8.35
CA LEU A 82 11.65 2.38 -7.89
C LEU A 82 10.29 1.99 -7.30
N VAL A 83 9.80 2.75 -6.31
CA VAL A 83 8.55 2.42 -5.63
C VAL A 83 7.38 2.55 -6.60
N ALA A 84 7.31 3.60 -7.41
CA ALA A 84 6.22 3.82 -8.36
C ALA A 84 6.13 2.70 -9.42
N SER A 85 7.28 2.22 -9.93
CA SER A 85 7.33 1.13 -10.92
C SER A 85 6.90 -0.22 -10.33
N LEU A 86 7.19 -0.46 -9.05
CA LEU A 86 6.86 -1.70 -8.36
C LEU A 86 5.45 -1.72 -7.76
N THR A 87 4.69 -0.62 -7.74
CA THR A 87 3.40 -0.51 -7.03
C THR A 87 2.19 -0.20 -7.94
N PRO A 88 2.00 -0.88 -9.07
CA PRO A 88 0.84 -0.63 -9.92
C PRO A 88 -0.47 -0.91 -9.16
N GLY A 89 -1.43 0.00 -9.30
CA GLY A 89 -2.76 -0.13 -8.69
C GLY A 89 -2.86 0.34 -7.23
N LEU A 90 -1.74 0.65 -6.57
CA LEU A 90 -1.76 1.19 -5.21
C LEU A 90 -2.22 2.65 -5.19
N VAL A 91 -2.95 3.01 -4.12
CA VAL A 91 -3.45 4.37 -3.88
C VAL A 91 -2.52 5.16 -2.95
N GLY A 92 -2.79 6.44 -2.77
CA GLY A 92 -1.92 7.31 -1.96
C GLY A 92 -1.76 6.87 -0.50
N ALA A 93 -2.78 6.25 0.09
CA ALA A 93 -2.68 5.69 1.44
C ALA A 93 -1.66 4.54 1.52
N ASP A 94 -1.69 3.62 0.55
CA ASP A 94 -0.77 2.48 0.47
C ASP A 94 0.67 2.97 0.27
N LEU A 95 0.88 3.96 -0.61
CA LEU A 95 2.20 4.55 -0.84
C LEU A 95 2.76 5.25 0.42
N ALA A 96 1.90 5.98 1.13
CA ALA A 96 2.27 6.59 2.41
C ALA A 96 2.64 5.51 3.43
N ASN A 97 1.90 4.40 3.45
CA ASN A 97 2.19 3.28 4.34
C ASN A 97 3.53 2.61 4.03
N ILE A 98 3.87 2.40 2.75
CA ILE A 98 5.18 1.88 2.33
C ILE A 98 6.31 2.76 2.86
N VAL A 99 6.20 4.08 2.71
CA VAL A 99 7.23 5.02 3.19
C VAL A 99 7.37 4.96 4.72
N ASN A 100 6.24 4.94 5.44
CA ASN A 100 6.24 4.83 6.90
C ASN A 100 6.84 3.50 7.38
N GLU A 101 6.50 2.39 6.73
CA GLU A 101 7.01 1.06 7.08
C GLU A 101 8.51 0.95 6.79
N ALA A 102 8.99 1.52 5.68
CA ALA A 102 10.42 1.56 5.37
C ALA A 102 11.20 2.39 6.41
N ALA A 103 10.67 3.54 6.84
CA ALA A 103 11.26 4.32 7.92
C ALA A 103 11.28 3.55 9.25
N LEU A 104 10.23 2.79 9.55
CA LEU A 104 10.16 1.96 10.74
C LEU A 104 11.17 0.80 10.69
N LEU A 105 11.37 0.18 9.52
CA LEU A 105 12.37 -0.86 9.31
C LEU A 105 13.79 -0.34 9.51
N ALA A 106 14.08 0.83 8.93
CA ALA A 106 15.35 1.53 9.13
C ALA A 106 15.61 1.84 10.61
N ALA A 107 14.60 2.34 11.32
CA ALA A 107 14.71 2.60 12.75
C ALA A 107 14.93 1.32 13.57
N ARG A 108 14.26 0.21 13.22
CA ARG A 108 14.39 -1.09 13.91
C ARG A 108 15.79 -1.69 13.78
N ARG A 109 16.47 -1.48 12.64
CA ARG A 109 17.87 -1.90 12.46
C ARG A 109 18.90 -0.93 13.08
N GLY A 110 18.44 0.18 13.66
CA GLY A 110 19.31 1.22 14.22
C GLY A 110 19.93 2.14 13.17
N GLY A 111 19.35 2.22 11.97
CA GLY A 111 19.77 3.12 10.91
C GLY A 111 19.19 4.52 11.09
N ASN A 112 19.96 5.55 10.72
CA ASN A 112 19.50 6.94 10.67
C ASN A 112 18.95 7.35 9.29
N THR A 113 19.08 6.48 8.31
CA THR A 113 18.69 6.64 6.90
C THR A 113 17.93 5.40 6.45
N VAL A 114 17.01 5.56 5.53
CA VAL A 114 16.24 4.46 4.92
C VAL A 114 17.01 3.94 3.72
N ALA A 115 17.35 2.65 3.75
CA ALA A 115 18.04 1.96 2.66
C ALA A 115 17.03 1.40 1.65
N ARG A 116 17.53 1.02 0.47
CA ARG A 116 16.70 0.34 -0.53
C ARG A 116 16.10 -0.95 0.00
N GLU A 117 16.83 -1.70 0.83
CA GLU A 117 16.35 -2.95 1.43
C GLU A 117 15.12 -2.70 2.31
N ASP A 118 15.11 -1.62 3.10
CA ASP A 118 13.98 -1.23 3.95
C ASP A 118 12.74 -0.90 3.09
N ILE A 119 12.94 -0.21 1.95
CA ILE A 119 11.87 0.12 0.99
C ILE A 119 11.34 -1.16 0.32
N MET A 120 12.21 -2.07 -0.11
CA MET A 120 11.81 -3.32 -0.75
C MET A 120 11.01 -4.21 0.20
N ASP A 121 11.47 -4.37 1.44
CA ASP A 121 10.75 -5.10 2.47
C ASP A 121 9.39 -4.44 2.80
N ALA A 122 9.30 -3.11 2.80
CA ALA A 122 8.04 -2.39 2.97
C ALA A 122 7.05 -2.63 1.82
N ILE A 123 7.53 -2.62 0.56
CA ILE A 123 6.70 -2.96 -0.62
C ILE A 123 6.18 -4.41 -0.51
N GLU A 124 7.03 -5.35 -0.09
CA GLU A 124 6.63 -6.74 0.11
C GLU A 124 5.55 -6.86 1.19
N ARG A 125 5.71 -6.16 2.33
CA ARG A 125 4.71 -6.14 3.41
C ARG A 125 3.38 -5.54 2.96
N GLU A 126 3.41 -4.51 2.15
CA GLU A 126 2.19 -3.89 1.62
C GLU A 126 1.43 -4.85 0.69
N LYS A 127 2.15 -5.55 -0.18
CA LYS A 127 1.54 -6.46 -1.17
C LYS A 127 1.07 -7.79 -0.58
N TYR A 128 1.85 -8.36 0.32
CA TYR A 128 1.67 -9.74 0.80
C TYR A 128 1.30 -9.81 2.29
N GLY A 129 1.20 -8.67 2.97
CA GLY A 129 0.99 -8.59 4.42
C GLY A 129 2.23 -8.99 5.22
N VAL A 130 2.17 -8.76 6.54
CA VAL A 130 3.27 -9.07 7.48
C VAL A 130 3.59 -10.58 7.51
N ASN A 131 2.63 -11.43 7.16
CA ASN A 131 2.76 -12.90 7.21
C ASN A 131 3.15 -13.54 5.86
N GLY A 132 3.23 -12.78 4.75
CA GLY A 132 3.42 -13.35 3.41
C GLY A 132 4.71 -14.17 3.25
N ARG A 133 5.79 -13.85 3.98
CA ARG A 133 7.03 -14.64 3.98
C ARG A 133 6.85 -16.02 4.63
N GLN A 134 5.97 -16.17 5.61
CA GLN A 134 5.71 -17.46 6.24
C GLN A 134 4.84 -18.35 5.34
N GLU A 135 3.80 -17.78 4.72
CA GLU A 135 2.87 -18.54 3.86
C GLU A 135 3.53 -19.09 2.60
N ASN A 136 4.40 -18.31 1.93
CA ASN A 136 5.12 -18.80 0.74
C ASN A 136 6.14 -19.90 1.07
N ALA A 137 6.91 -19.74 2.17
CA ALA A 137 7.89 -20.75 2.57
C ALA A 137 7.22 -22.09 2.94
N ASP A 138 6.06 -22.05 3.58
CA ASP A 138 5.28 -23.24 3.89
C ASP A 138 4.64 -23.86 2.64
N SER A 139 4.15 -23.05 1.69
CA SER A 139 3.56 -23.54 0.44
C SER A 139 4.59 -24.17 -0.51
N GLU A 140 5.77 -23.56 -0.67
CA GLU A 140 6.88 -24.12 -1.45
C GLU A 140 7.36 -25.43 -0.83
N ARG A 141 7.54 -25.49 0.50
CA ARG A 141 7.92 -26.72 1.19
C ARG A 141 6.83 -27.78 1.12
N GLN A 142 5.55 -27.41 1.18
CA GLN A 142 4.46 -28.36 0.93
C GLN A 142 4.52 -28.91 -0.50
N GLY A 143 4.81 -28.07 -1.50
CA GLY A 143 5.06 -28.51 -2.87
C GLY A 143 6.24 -29.48 -2.96
N LEU A 144 7.35 -29.17 -2.29
CA LEU A 144 8.51 -30.05 -2.21
C LEU A 144 8.20 -31.36 -1.50
N THR A 145 7.39 -31.38 -0.44
CA THR A 145 6.98 -32.65 0.22
C THR A 145 6.08 -33.52 -0.68
N LYS A 146 5.37 -32.94 -1.65
CA LYS A 146 4.62 -33.71 -2.67
C LYS A 146 5.56 -34.32 -3.71
N LEU A 147 6.62 -33.61 -4.10
CA LEU A 147 7.63 -34.10 -5.04
C LEU A 147 8.64 -35.06 -4.40
N PHE A 148 8.93 -34.86 -3.11
CA PHE A 148 9.94 -35.55 -2.33
C PHE A 148 9.34 -36.05 -1.00
N PRO A 149 8.73 -37.24 -0.97
CA PRO A 149 8.06 -37.78 0.21
C PRO A 149 8.97 -38.00 1.43
N TRP A 150 10.29 -38.05 1.24
CA TRP A 150 11.28 -38.15 2.31
C TRP A 150 11.59 -36.82 3.00
N LEU A 151 11.05 -35.70 2.50
CA LEU A 151 11.23 -34.41 3.12
C LEU A 151 10.31 -34.28 4.35
N PRO A 152 10.83 -33.89 5.52
CA PRO A 152 10.02 -33.75 6.72
C PRO A 152 8.96 -32.65 6.54
N LYS A 153 7.72 -32.96 6.96
CA LYS A 153 6.58 -32.03 6.93
C LYS A 153 6.81 -30.83 7.86
N PRO A 154 6.28 -29.64 7.53
CA PRO A 154 6.32 -28.50 8.45
C PRO A 154 5.71 -28.89 9.81
N GLY A 155 6.44 -28.60 10.89
CA GLY A 155 6.06 -28.93 12.27
C GLY A 155 6.68 -30.20 12.86
N ASN A 156 7.19 -31.13 12.05
CA ASN A 156 7.84 -32.35 12.54
C ASN A 156 9.37 -32.19 12.48
N ARG A 157 9.97 -31.52 13.47
CA ARG A 157 11.45 -31.54 13.62
C ARG A 157 11.87 -32.94 14.05
N PRO A 158 12.71 -33.67 13.30
CA PRO A 158 13.29 -34.89 13.82
C PRO A 158 14.09 -34.54 15.08
N THR A 159 13.72 -35.16 16.20
CA THR A 159 14.37 -34.95 17.50
C THR A 159 15.58 -35.86 17.68
N ASN A 160 15.73 -36.87 16.83
CA ASN A 160 16.82 -37.82 16.85
C ASN A 160 17.62 -37.77 15.52
N PRO A 161 18.95 -37.64 15.55
CA PRO A 161 19.79 -37.71 14.35
C PRO A 161 19.60 -38.99 13.53
N ASP A 162 19.20 -40.10 14.16
CA ASP A 162 18.97 -41.39 13.49
C ASP A 162 17.70 -41.44 12.64
N ASP A 163 16.74 -40.52 12.83
CA ASP A 163 15.52 -40.43 11.99
C ASP A 163 15.86 -40.00 10.55
N ILE A 164 17.10 -39.58 10.28
CA ILE A 164 17.59 -39.20 8.95
C ILE A 164 18.07 -40.43 8.16
N GLY A 165 17.92 -41.65 8.70
CA GLY A 165 18.41 -42.93 8.17
C GLY A 165 17.95 -43.39 6.77
N GLY A 166 17.34 -42.52 5.97
CA GLY A 166 16.98 -42.79 4.58
C GLY A 166 17.71 -41.95 3.53
N VAL A 167 18.53 -40.96 3.90
CA VAL A 167 19.03 -39.97 2.93
C VAL A 167 20.56 -39.98 2.86
N MET A 168 21.08 -40.30 1.68
CA MET A 168 22.49 -40.26 1.26
C MET A 168 23.35 -41.49 1.59
N GLY A 169 22.97 -42.63 1.02
CA GLY A 169 23.97 -43.57 0.52
C GLY A 169 24.74 -42.92 -0.62
N TYR A 170 25.90 -42.33 -0.32
CA TYR A 170 26.85 -41.91 -1.35
C TYR A 170 27.38 -43.19 -2.01
N HIS A 171 26.84 -43.54 -3.17
CA HIS A 171 27.53 -44.45 -4.08
C HIS A 171 28.78 -43.74 -4.58
N THR A 172 29.90 -43.99 -3.91
CA THR A 172 31.23 -43.70 -4.43
C THR A 172 31.43 -44.55 -5.67
N LEU A 173 31.29 -43.95 -6.85
CA LEU A 173 31.78 -44.53 -8.10
C LEU A 173 33.31 -44.55 -8.00
N SER A 174 33.86 -45.74 -7.78
CA SER A 174 35.27 -46.04 -8.05
C SER A 174 35.51 -46.18 -9.54
#